data_AF-A0A2S2KSM7-F1
#
_entry.id   AF-A0A2S2KSM7-F1
#
_cell.length_a   1.000
_cell.length_b   1.000
_cell.length_c   1.000
_cell.angle_alpha   90.00
_cell.angle_beta   90.00
_cell.angle_gamma   90.00
#
_symmetry.space_group_name_H-M   'P 1'
#
loop_
_entity.id
_entity.type
_entity.pdbx_description
1 polymer ?
#
loop_
_entity_poly.entity_id
_entity_poly.type
_entity_poly.pdbx_seq_one_letter_code
_entity_poly.pdbx_strand_id
1 'polypeptide(L)' 'MEQGQKNNEFYEDCTKYFEFLRKKGTVDYEFEDEYYFTMPAISNH' A
#
# COMPACT_ATOMS: atom_id res chain seq x y z
N MET A 1 -10.37 19.28 -7.55
CA MET A 1 -10.44 17.81 -7.53
C MET A 1 -9.24 17.32 -8.31
N GLU A 2 -8.43 16.39 -7.80
CA GLU A 2 -7.37 15.58 -8.51
C GLU A 2 -6.19 15.22 -7.57
N GLN A 3 -6.45 14.68 -6.37
CA GLN A 3 -5.41 14.03 -5.55
C GLN A 3 -5.65 12.51 -5.36
N GLY A 4 -6.78 11.98 -5.84
CA GLY A 4 -7.13 10.56 -5.68
C GLY A 4 -6.55 9.62 -6.74
N GLN A 5 -6.28 10.09 -7.95
CA GLN A 5 -5.93 9.18 -9.06
C GLN A 5 -4.45 8.77 -9.08
N LYS A 6 -3.51 9.68 -8.76
CA LYS A 6 -2.06 9.36 -8.77
C LYS A 6 -1.64 8.41 -7.64
N ASN A 7 -2.40 8.38 -6.56
CA ASN A 7 -2.13 7.55 -5.39
C ASN A 7 -2.49 6.08 -5.65
N ASN A 8 -3.49 5.79 -6.48
CA ASN A 8 -3.93 4.43 -6.74
C ASN A 8 -2.85 3.56 -7.40
N GLU A 9 -2.09 4.08 -8.37
CA GLU A 9 -1.02 3.32 -9.02
C GLU A 9 0.10 2.97 -8.03
N PHE A 10 0.46 3.91 -7.14
CA PHE A 10 1.45 3.69 -6.09
C PHE A 10 0.98 2.61 -5.09
N TYR A 11 -0.25 2.70 -4.60
CA TYR A 11 -0.82 1.67 -3.71
C TYR A 11 -0.98 0.31 -4.40
N GLU A 12 -1.30 0.29 -5.70
CA GLU A 12 -1.37 -0.94 -6.48
C GLU A 12 0.02 -1.60 -6.63
N ASP A 13 1.06 -0.82 -6.90
CA ASP A 13 2.43 -1.33 -6.99
C ASP A 13 2.96 -1.82 -5.64
N CYS A 14 2.66 -1.12 -4.55
CA CYS A 14 2.95 -1.62 -3.19
C CYS A 14 2.19 -2.92 -2.89
N THR A 15 0.93 -3.03 -3.31
CA THR A 15 0.15 -4.26 -3.15
C THR A 15 0.79 -5.44 -3.91
N LYS A 16 1.27 -5.22 -5.14
CA LYS A 16 2.02 -6.24 -5.90
C LYS A 16 3.31 -6.67 -5.19
N TYR A 17 4.01 -5.72 -4.56
CA TYR A 17 5.20 -6.02 -3.76
C TYR A 17 4.86 -6.91 -2.56
N PHE A 18 3.80 -6.62 -1.83
CA PHE A 18 3.33 -7.48 -0.74
C PHE A 18 2.90 -8.87 -1.21
N GLU A 19 2.22 -8.97 -2.35
CA GLU A 19 1.88 -10.27 -2.94
C GLU A 19 3.12 -11.08 -3.30
N PHE A 20 4.17 -10.43 -3.81
CA PHE A 20 5.45 -11.07 -4.09
C PHE A 20 6.14 -11.57 -2.82
N LEU A 21 6.17 -10.76 -1.76
CA LEU A 21 6.70 -11.15 -0.46
C LEU A 21 5.93 -12.37 0.10
N ARG A 22 4.58 -12.32 0.08
CA ARG A 22 3.73 -13.44 0.51
C ARG A 22 3.99 -14.72 -0.28
N LYS A 23 4.17 -14.63 -1.60
CA LYS A 23 4.54 -15.79 -2.44
C LYS A 23 5.91 -16.36 -2.07
N LYS A 24 6.84 -15.52 -1.62
CA LYS A 24 8.14 -15.95 -1.08
C LYS A 24 8.07 -16.48 0.35
N GLY A 25 6.93 -16.36 1.04
CA GLY A 25 6.81 -16.66 2.47
C GLY A 25 7.57 -15.66 3.35
N THR A 26 7.88 -14.49 2.81
CA THR A 26 8.53 -13.38 3.52
C THR A 26 7.47 -12.33 3.81
N VAL A 27 7.62 -11.63 4.91
CA VAL A 27 6.79 -10.46 5.22
C VAL A 27 7.73 -9.36 5.66
N ASP A 28 7.44 -8.15 5.22
CA ASP A 28 8.21 -6.96 5.56
C ASP A 28 7.35 -6.11 6.49
N TYR A 29 7.44 -6.42 7.79
CA TYR A 29 6.63 -5.79 8.83
C TYR A 29 6.90 -4.29 8.95
N GLU A 30 8.16 -3.87 8.74
CA GLU A 30 8.54 -2.45 8.77
C GLU A 30 7.88 -1.71 7.61
N PHE A 31 7.91 -2.30 6.40
CA PHE A 31 7.26 -1.71 5.24
C PHE A 31 5.72 -1.75 5.34
N GLU A 32 5.11 -2.81 5.89
CA GLU A 32 3.66 -2.85 6.15
C GLU A 32 3.23 -1.71 7.08
N ASP A 33 3.93 -1.48 8.18
CA ASP A 33 3.59 -0.43 9.15
C ASP A 33 3.67 0.97 8.54
N GLU A 34 4.76 1.28 7.82
CA GLU A 34 4.90 2.55 7.10
C GLU A 34 3.87 2.71 5.97
N TYR A 35 3.55 1.62 5.26
CA TYR A 35 2.55 1.62 4.20
C TYR A 35 1.16 1.95 4.73
N TYR A 36 0.71 1.33 5.82
CA TYR A 36 -0.57 1.64 6.44
C TYR A 36 -0.57 3.01 7.13
N PHE A 37 0.56 3.48 7.64
CA PHE A 37 0.70 4.81 8.23
C PHE A 37 0.59 5.93 7.19
N THR A 38 1.16 5.71 6.01
CA THR A 38 1.16 6.69 4.90
C THR A 38 -0.05 6.56 3.98
N MET A 39 -0.76 5.43 4.03
CA MET A 39 -2.02 5.26 3.32
C MET A 39 -3.01 6.31 3.85
N PRO A 40 -3.52 7.23 3.02
CA PRO A 40 -4.57 8.12 3.44
C PRO A 40 -5.71 7.22 3.88
N ALA A 41 -6.08 7.29 5.15
CA ALA A 41 -7.26 6.61 5.63
C ALA A 41 -8.41 7.07 4.74
N ILE A 42 -8.85 6.22 3.80
CA ILE A 42 -10.06 6.43 3.02
C ILE A 42 -11.23 6.15 3.98
N SER A 43 -11.30 6.91 5.08
CA SER A 43 -12.50 7.04 5.88
C SER A 43 -13.40 7.97 5.10
N ASN A 44 -14.23 7.37 4.25
CA ASN A 44 -15.35 8.04 3.63
C ASN A 44 -16.32 8.43 4.78
N HIS A 45 -16.31 9.70 5.19
CA HIS A 45 -17.33 10.28 6.08
C HIS A 45 -18.62 10.53 5.30
#